data_AF-A0A348WET1-F1
#
_entry.id   AF-A0A348WET1-F1
#
_cell.length_a   1.000
_cell.length_b   1.000
_cell.length_c   1.000
_cell.angle_alpha   90.00
_cell.angle_beta   90.00
_cell.angle_gamma   90.00
#
_symmetry.space_group_name_H-M   'P 1'
#
loop_
_entity.id
_entity.type
_entity.pdbx_description
1 polymer ?
#
loop_
_entity_poly.entity_id
_entity_poly.type
_entity_poly.pdbx_seq_one_letter_code
_entity_poly.pdbx_strand_id
1 'polypeptide(L)' 'MSHPTIRRYFEAFNAGDTEGMLGCLAEDVAHHVNEGAVRVGK' A
#
# COMPACT_ATOMS: atom_id res chain seq x y z
N MET A 1 19.32 1.69 6.11
CA MET A 1 18.65 2.82 5.44
C MET A 1 17.16 2.55 5.44
N SER A 2 16.30 3.51 5.79
CA SER A 2 14.84 3.32 5.71
C SER A 2 14.35 3.61 4.30
N HIS A 3 13.41 2.79 3.80
CA HIS A 3 12.80 3.01 2.49
C HIS A 3 11.72 4.10 2.64
N PRO A 4 11.87 5.27 2.00
CA PRO A 4 10.98 6.42 2.24
C PRO A 4 9.52 6.11 1.90
N THR A 5 9.26 5.34 0.84
CA THR A 5 7.90 4.90 0.47
C THR A 5 7.24 4.02 1.54
N ILE A 6 7.98 3.06 2.11
CA ILE A 6 7.45 2.16 3.15
C ILE A 6 7.08 2.97 4.38
N ARG A 7 7.94 3.91 4.79
CA ARG A 7 7.66 4.80 5.92
C ARG A 7 6.40 5.63 5.69
N ARG A 8 6.27 6.28 4.52
CA ARG A 8 5.10 7.11 4.19
C ARG A 8 3.81 6.28 4.18
N TYR A 9 3.85 5.07 3.62
CA TYR A 9 2.70 4.17 3.60
C TYR A 9 2.20 3.87 5.02
N PHE A 10 3.11 3.53 5.94
CA PHE A 10 2.73 3.26 7.33
C PHE A 10 2.33 4.51 8.12
N GLU A 11 2.93 5.68 7.84
CA GLU A 11 2.48 6.96 8.40
C GLU A 11 1.02 7.25 8.01
N ALA A 12 0.67 7.10 6.73
CA ALA A 12 -0.69 7.28 6.22
C ALA A 12 -1.66 6.25 6.83
N PHE A 13 -1.25 4.97 6.88
CA PHE A 13 -2.03 3.90 7.50
C PHE A 13 -2.36 4.20 8.97
N ASN A 14 -1.35 4.60 9.76
CA ASN A 14 -1.53 4.92 11.17
C ASN A 14 -2.43 6.15 11.40
N ALA A 15 -2.51 7.06 10.42
CA ALA A 15 -3.39 8.22 10.44
C ALA A 15 -4.81 7.93 9.92
N GLY A 16 -5.08 6.72 9.39
CA GLY A 16 -6.33 6.40 8.69
C GLY A 16 -6.47 7.09 7.32
N ASP A 17 -5.38 7.63 6.77
CA ASP A 17 -5.34 8.34 5.50
C ASP A 17 -5.25 7.34 4.33
N THR A 18 -6.43 6.91 3.84
CA THR A 18 -6.51 5.95 2.74
C THR A 18 -5.97 6.54 1.43
N GLU A 19 -6.26 7.82 1.12
CA GLU A 19 -5.73 8.46 -0.09
C GLU A 19 -4.20 8.53 -0.06
N GLY A 20 -3.61 8.84 1.10
CA GLY A 20 -2.17 8.83 1.31
C GLY A 20 -1.55 7.44 1.13
N MET A 21 -2.23 6.38 1.55
CA MET A 21 -1.79 5.00 1.29
C MET A 21 -1.82 4.67 -0.20
N LEU A 22 -2.93 4.94 -0.89
CA LEU A 22 -3.10 4.65 -2.32
C LEU A 22 -2.11 5.44 -3.18
N GLY A 23 -1.74 6.66 -2.76
CA GLY A 23 -0.70 7.46 -3.41
C GLY A 23 0.71 6.83 -3.37
N CYS A 24 0.96 5.88 -2.47
CA CYS A 24 2.24 5.17 -2.36
C CYS A 24 2.30 3.89 -3.23
N LEU A 25 1.20 3.49 -3.85
CA LEU A 25 1.08 2.26 -4.64
C LEU A 25 1.11 2.56 -6.14
N ALA A 26 1.50 1.57 -6.95
CA ALA A 26 1.26 1.60 -8.39
C ALA A 26 -0.21 1.28 -8.68
N GLU A 27 -0.76 1.80 -9.78
CA GLU A 27 -2.17 1.57 -10.17
C GLU A 27 -2.47 0.07 -10.39
N ASP A 28 -1.47 -0.70 -10.77
CA ASP A 28 -1.54 -2.12 -11.10
C ASP A 28 -0.92 -3.02 -10.01
N VAL A 29 -0.83 -2.53 -8.77
CA VAL A 29 -0.28 -3.30 -7.65
C VAL A 29 -1.00 -4.65 -7.47
N ALA A 30 -0.21 -5.72 -7.29
CA ALA A 30 -0.72 -7.06 -7.04
C ALA A 30 -0.78 -7.32 -5.53
N HIS A 31 -2.00 -7.50 -5.01
CA HIS A 31 -2.25 -7.93 -3.64
C HIS A 31 -2.27 -9.45 -3.57
N HIS A 32 -1.21 -10.01 -3.00
CA HIS A 32 -1.11 -11.43 -2.66
C HIS A 32 -1.74 -11.66 -1.28
N VAL A 33 -3.06 -11.90 -1.26
CA VAL A 33 -3.78 -12.22 -0.03
C VAL A 33 -3.47 -13.67 0.36
N ASN A 34 -3.17 -13.92 1.64
CA ASN A 34 -2.90 -15.27 2.13
C ASN A 34 -4.08 -16.20 1.81
N GLU A 35 -3.79 -17.34 1.16
CA GLU A 35 -4.76 -18.35 0.72
C GLU A 35 -5.87 -17.83 -0.21
N GLY A 36 -5.74 -16.61 -0.73
CA GLY A 36 -6.69 -15.98 -1.65
C GLY A 36 -6.16 -15.88 -3.08
N ALA A 37 -7.04 -15.47 -3.99
CA ALA A 37 -6.64 -15.08 -5.33
C ALA A 37 -5.83 -13.78 -5.28
N VAL A 38 -4.90 -13.62 -6.23
CA VAL A 38 -4.23 -12.33 -6.45
C VAL A 38 -5.26 -11.31 -6.91
N ARG A 39 -5.27 -10.14 -6.26
CA ARG A 39 -6.10 -9.01 -6.68
C ARG A 39 -5.18 -7.95 -7.28
N VAL A 40 -5.61 -7.33 -8.36
CA VAL A 40 -4.83 -6.28 -9.05
C VAL A 40 -5.58 -4.96 -8.94
N GLY A 41 -4.85 -3.90 -8.63
CA GLY A 41 -5.43 -2.56 -8.42
C GLY A 41 -5.15 -2.03 -7.03
N LYS A 42 -5.23 -0.71 -6.87
CA LYS A 42 -5.12 0.01 -5.60
C LYS A 42 -6.31 -0.25 -4.67
#